data_AF-A0A917I6D4-F1
#
_entry.id   AF-A0A917I6D4-F1
#
_cell.length_a   1.000
_cell.length_b   1.000
_cell.length_c   1.000
_cell.angle_alpha   90.00
_cell.angle_beta   90.00
_cell.angle_gamma   90.00
#
_symmetry.space_group_name_H-M   'P 1'
#
loop_
_entity.id
_entity.type
_entity.pdbx_description
1 polymer ?
#
loop_
_entity_poly.entity_id
_entity_poly.type
_entity_poly.pdbx_seq_one_letter_code
_entity_poly.pdbx_strand_id
1 'polypeptide(L)' 'MLNSDARASYPDVEVLSVPEAAAIAGRSVSWVWTQRTFGRLRPAMLNGRQAVVAESLFILIADRARRRQKPALKLVVNN' A
#
# COMPACT_ATOMS: atom_id res chain seq x y z
N MET A 1 -11.73 18.92 34.11
CA MET A 1 -10.40 18.65 33.56
C MET A 1 -10.58 18.18 32.13
N LEU A 2 -10.38 19.08 31.17
CA LEU A 2 -10.52 18.82 29.73
C LEU A 2 -9.16 19.03 29.08
N ASN A 3 -8.88 18.21 28.07
CA ASN A 3 -7.80 18.29 27.07
C ASN A 3 -6.47 17.61 27.42
N SER A 4 -6.23 16.48 26.74
CA SER A 4 -4.89 16.07 26.26
C SER A 4 -4.92 15.02 25.12
N ASP A 5 -6.06 14.68 24.52
CA ASP A 5 -6.04 13.88 23.28
C ASP A 5 -6.01 14.82 22.08
N ALA A 6 -4.85 15.41 21.85
CA ALA A 6 -4.50 16.04 20.59
C ALA A 6 -4.64 14.98 19.50
N ARG A 7 -5.84 14.90 18.93
CA ARG A 7 -6.10 14.28 17.63
C ARG A 7 -5.03 14.80 16.70
N ALA A 8 -4.07 13.94 16.37
CA ALA A 8 -3.18 14.13 15.25
C ALA A 8 -4.05 14.11 13.98
N SER A 9 -4.77 15.22 13.75
CA SER A 9 -5.31 15.57 12.46
C SER A 9 -4.09 15.93 11.64
N TYR A 10 -3.51 14.92 11.00
CA TYR A 10 -2.67 15.14 9.83
C TYR A 10 -3.63 15.60 8.74
N PRO A 11 -3.66 16.90 8.37
CA PRO A 11 -4.33 17.27 7.15
C PRO A 11 -3.53 16.62 6.01
N ASP A 12 -4.23 15.98 5.08
CA ASP A 12 -3.74 15.54 3.76
C ASP A 12 -3.05 14.18 3.62
N VAL A 13 -2.99 13.33 4.65
CA VAL A 13 -2.59 11.92 4.45
C VAL A 13 -3.83 11.05 4.34
N GLU A 14 -4.24 10.73 3.10
CA GLU A 14 -5.34 9.80 2.85
C GLU A 14 -4.97 8.40 3.36
N VAL A 15 -5.82 7.84 4.22
CA VAL A 15 -5.64 6.53 4.84
C VAL A 15 -6.77 5.62 4.39
N LEU A 16 -6.40 4.46 3.83
CA LEU A 16 -7.34 3.45 3.34
C LEU A 16 -7.40 2.30 4.33
N SER A 17 -8.61 1.80 4.56
CA SER A 17 -8.77 0.54 5.29
C SER A 17 -8.11 -0.62 4.52
N VAL A 18 -7.67 -1.68 5.22
CA VAL A 18 -7.06 -2.84 4.55
C VAL A 18 -7.99 -3.47 3.48
N PRO A 19 -9.31 -3.65 3.71
CA PRO A 19 -10.22 -4.16 2.68
C PRO A 19 -10.34 -3.25 1.45
N GLU A 20 -10.39 -1.94 1.66
CA GLU A 20 -10.49 -0.95 0.59
C GLU A 20 -9.21 -0.89 -0.25
N ALA A 21 -8.03 -0.89 0.41
CA ALA A 21 -6.75 -0.99 -0.27
C ALA A 21 -6.63 -2.28 -1.11
N ALA A 22 -7.19 -3.40 -0.62
CA ALA A 22 -7.22 -4.66 -1.35
C ALA A 22 -8.10 -4.57 -2.61
N ALA A 23 -9.27 -3.94 -2.50
CA ALA A 23 -10.17 -3.69 -3.62
C ALA A 23 -9.51 -2.81 -4.69
N ILE A 24 -8.91 -1.68 -4.30
CA ILE A 24 -8.21 -0.75 -5.21
C ILE A 24 -7.03 -1.45 -5.91
N ALA A 25 -6.26 -2.26 -5.19
CA ALA A 25 -5.13 -2.97 -5.77
C ALA A 25 -5.53 -4.17 -6.65
N GLY A 26 -6.81 -4.59 -6.63
CA GLY A 26 -7.26 -5.84 -7.25
C GLY A 26 -6.55 -7.06 -6.65
N ARG A 27 -6.42 -7.11 -5.31
CA ARG A 27 -5.66 -8.13 -4.57
C ARG A 27 -6.41 -8.63 -3.36
N SER A 28 -5.88 -9.69 -2.75
CA SER A 28 -6.41 -10.22 -1.50
C SER A 28 -6.00 -9.34 -0.31
N VAL A 29 -6.84 -9.36 0.73
CA VAL A 29 -6.54 -8.75 2.03
C VAL A 29 -5.21 -9.27 2.60
N SER A 30 -4.95 -10.58 2.48
CA SER A 30 -3.67 -11.17 2.93
C SER A 30 -2.47 -10.61 2.18
N TRP A 31 -2.60 -10.27 0.89
CA TRP A 31 -1.52 -9.62 0.16
C TRP A 31 -1.22 -8.22 0.72
N VAL A 32 -2.25 -7.44 1.05
CA VAL A 32 -2.09 -6.13 1.70
C VAL A 32 -1.41 -6.29 3.07
N TRP A 33 -1.80 -7.29 3.85
CA TRP A 33 -1.16 -7.62 5.12
C TRP A 33 0.34 -7.90 4.96
N THR A 34 0.71 -8.78 4.02
CA THR A 34 2.11 -9.06 3.74
C THR A 34 2.87 -7.80 3.34
N GLN A 35 2.28 -6.95 2.49
CA GLN A 35 2.94 -5.72 2.04
C GLN A 35 3.03 -4.64 3.11
N ARG A 36 2.11 -4.63 4.08
CA ARG A 36 2.15 -3.75 5.25
C ARG A 36 3.19 -4.19 6.27
N THR A 37 3.35 -5.51 6.49
CA THR A 37 4.28 -6.03 7.50
C THR A 37 5.70 -6.16 6.98
N PHE A 38 5.87 -6.62 5.74
CA PHE A 38 7.17 -6.97 5.17
C PHE A 38 7.48 -6.25 3.84
N GLY A 39 6.54 -5.44 3.35
CA GLY A 39 6.65 -4.78 2.05
C GLY A 39 6.81 -3.28 2.16
N ARG A 40 6.29 -2.59 1.13
CA ARG A 40 6.46 -1.14 0.92
C ARG A 40 5.24 -0.31 1.31
N LEU A 41 4.18 -0.92 1.84
CA LEU A 41 3.02 -0.16 2.29
C LEU A 41 3.35 0.52 3.61
N ARG A 42 3.04 1.82 3.70
CA ARG A 42 3.22 2.58 4.94
C ARG A 42 2.06 2.25 5.89
N PRO A 43 2.32 1.66 7.07
CA PRO A 43 1.27 1.35 8.03
C PRO A 43 0.59 2.61 8.55
N ALA A 44 -0.73 2.52 8.77
CA ALA A 44 -1.53 3.56 9.40
C ALA A 44 -2.57 2.92 10.34
N MET A 45 -3.29 3.78 11.07
CA MET A 45 -4.44 3.42 11.89
C MET A 45 -5.63 4.29 11.47
N LEU A 46 -6.77 3.65 11.22
CA LEU A 46 -8.03 4.31 10.90
C LEU A 46 -9.08 3.84 11.91
N ASN A 47 -9.55 4.74 12.77
CA ASN A 47 -10.54 4.43 13.81
C ASN A 47 -10.13 3.23 14.70
N GLY A 48 -8.86 3.17 15.11
CA GLY A 48 -8.32 2.07 15.94
C GLY A 48 -8.12 0.75 15.18
N ARG A 49 -8.39 0.71 13.88
CA ARG A 49 -8.16 -0.45 13.01
C ARG A 49 -6.92 -0.25 12.16
N GLN A 50 -6.27 -1.35 11.82
CA GLN A 50 -5.08 -1.32 10.98
C GLN A 50 -5.45 -0.87 9.56
N ALA A 51 -4.65 0.03 9.03
CA ALA A 51 -4.87 0.70 7.75
C ALA A 51 -3.53 0.91 7.03
N VAL A 52 -3.58 1.49 5.84
CA VAL A 52 -2.41 1.83 5.03
C VAL A 52 -2.56 3.23 4.43
N VAL A 53 -1.45 3.92 4.22
CA VAL A 53 -1.45 5.22 3.54
C VAL A 53 -1.68 5.03 2.05
N ALA A 54 -2.64 5.76 1.48
CA ALA A 54 -3.06 5.63 0.08
C ALA A 54 -1.91 5.85 -0.91
N GLU A 55 -1.08 6.86 -0.69
CA GLU A 55 0.10 7.16 -1.51
C GLU A 55 1.02 5.94 -1.69
N SER A 56 1.32 5.24 -0.59
CA SER A 56 2.19 4.06 -0.62
C SER A 56 1.58 2.90 -1.41
N LEU A 57 0.24 2.79 -1.41
CA LEU A 57 -0.49 1.82 -2.21
C LEU A 57 -0.37 2.15 -3.70
N PHE A 58 -0.60 3.41 -4.08
CA PHE A 58 -0.53 3.86 -5.46
C PHE A 58 0.87 3.70 -6.06
N ILE A 59 1.92 4.05 -5.29
CA ILE A 59 3.30 3.80 -5.70
C ILE A 59 3.54 2.30 -5.93
N LEU A 60 3.10 1.45 -5.01
CA LEU A 60 3.32 0.00 -5.10
C LEU A 60 2.63 -0.63 -6.32
N ILE A 61 1.38 -0.25 -6.62
CA ILE A 61 0.67 -0.77 -7.78
C ILE A 61 1.27 -0.25 -9.09
N ALA A 62 1.70 1.01 -9.14
CA ALA A 62 2.36 1.60 -10.31
C ALA A 62 3.71 0.93 -10.60
N ASP A 63 4.52 0.70 -9.56
CA ASP A 63 5.77 -0.07 -9.65
C ASP A 63 5.54 -1.47 -10.24
N ARG A 64 4.48 -2.15 -9.78
CA ARG A 64 4.15 -3.48 -10.27
C ARG A 64 3.70 -3.46 -11.73
N ALA A 65 2.90 -2.47 -12.13
CA ALA A 65 2.49 -2.30 -13.52
C ALA A 65 3.70 -2.07 -14.44
N ARG A 66 4.64 -1.21 -14.02
CA ARG A 66 5.90 -0.97 -14.75
C ARG A 66 6.76 -2.23 -14.89
N ARG A 67 6.87 -3.05 -13.85
CA ARG A 67 7.63 -4.32 -13.91
C ARG A 67 7.01 -5.33 -14.88
N ARG A 68 5.68 -5.33 -15.03
CA ARG A 68 4.99 -6.19 -16.01
C ARG A 68 5.19 -5.74 -17.45
N GLN A 69 5.43 -4.44 -17.67
CA GLN A 69 5.64 -3.88 -19.00
C GLN A 69 7.08 -4.02 -19.50
N LYS A 70 8.07 -4.23 -18.60
CA LYS A 70 9.44 -4.51 -19.04
C LYS A 70 9.46 -5.87 -19.74
N PRO A 71 9.83 -5.95 -21.04
CA PRO A 71 9.95 -7.23 -21.72
C PRO A 71 10.95 -8.09 -20.96
N ALA A 72 10.59 -9.35 -20.70
CA ALA A 72 11.54 -10.32 -20.20
C ALA A 72 12.69 -10.38 -21.23
N LEU A 73 13.90 -10.03 -20.82
CA LEU A 73 15.09 -10.19 -21.65
C LEU A 73 15.19 -11.67 -22.02
N LYS A 74 14.83 -12.00 -23.26
CA LYS A 74 14.94 -13.35 -23.79
C LYS A 74 16.41 -13.51 -24.17
N LEU A 75 17.19 -14.17 -23.31
CA LEU A 75 18.57 -14.52 -23.63
C LEU A 75 18.53 -15.52 -24.79
N VAL A 76 18.84 -15.05 -25.99
CA VAL A 76 19.04 -15.92 -27.15
C VAL A 76 20.55 -16.17 -27.25
N VAL A 77 20.98 -17.38 -26.88
CA VAL A 77 22.35 -17.83 -27.14
C VAL A 77 22.36 -18.45 -28.52
N ASN A 78 22.92 -17.73 -29.50
CA ASN A 78 23.25 -18.33 -30.78
C ASN A 78 24.56 -19.10 -30.61
N ASN A 79 24.52 -20.39 -30.90
CA ASN A 79 25.67 -21.30 -30.92
C ASN A 79 26.20 -21.43 -32.35
#